data_AF-A0AAU3Q421-F1
#
_entry.id   AF-A0AAU3Q421-F1
#
_cell.length_a   1.000
_cell.length_b   1.000
_cell.length_c   1.000
_cell.angle_alpha   90.00
_cell.angle_beta   90.00
_cell.angle_gamma   90.00
#
_symmetry.space_group_name_H-M   'P 1'
#
loop_
_entity.id
_entity.type
_entity.pdbx_description
1 polymer ?
#
loop_
_entity_poly.entity_id
_entity_poly.type
_entity_poly.pdbx_seq_one_letter_code
_entity_poly.pdbx_strand_id
1 'polypeptide(L)' 'MVEIEWTPLAVRALREALRRSSLEFAKMVGVTNRTLILWESGKTSRPHASSKRLLHEVLENAPAEAQQRF' A
#
# COMPACT_ATOMS: atom_id res chain seq x y z
N MET A 1 6.58 16.18 -6.74
CA MET A 1 6.15 14.79 -6.52
C MET A 1 6.53 14.48 -5.08
N VAL A 2 5.57 14.26 -4.18
CA VAL A 2 5.89 13.95 -2.78
C VAL A 2 6.58 12.59 -2.77
N GLU A 3 7.84 12.52 -2.33
CA GLU A 3 8.55 11.25 -2.17
C GLU A 3 7.95 10.51 -0.97
N ILE A 4 6.96 9.66 -1.23
CA ILE A 4 6.38 8.81 -0.19
C ILE A 4 7.34 7.65 0.05
N GLU A 5 7.87 7.58 1.27
CA GLU A 5 8.58 6.40 1.71
C GLU A 5 7.58 5.29 2.09
N TRP A 6 7.54 4.23 1.29
CA TRP A 6 6.69 3.05 1.54
C TRP A 6 7.21 2.20 2.71
N THR A 7 7.07 2.73 3.92
CA THR A 7 7.29 2.03 5.19
C THR A 7 6.14 1.06 5.49
N PRO A 8 6.31 0.10 6.42
CA PRO A 8 5.21 -0.76 6.87
C PRO A 8 3.96 0.02 7.31
N LEU A 9 4.18 1.15 8.00
CA LEU A 9 3.11 2.04 8.45
C LEU A 9 2.42 2.72 7.26
N ALA A 10 3.17 3.20 6.26
CA ALA A 10 2.59 3.82 5.07
C ALA A 10 1.76 2.82 4.25
N VAL A 11 2.23 1.58 4.06
CA VAL A 11 1.46 0.55 3.36
C VAL A 11 0.15 0.26 4.09
N ARG A 12 0.21 0.15 5.42
CA ARG A 12 -0.97 -0.06 6.26
C ARG A 12 -1.94 1.15 6.23
N ALA A 13 -1.41 2.36 6.31
CA ALA A 13 -2.19 3.59 6.25
C ALA A 13 -2.96 3.70 4.93
N LEU A 14 -2.34 3.37 3.79
CA LEU A 14 -3.01 3.36 2.49
C LEU A 14 -4.18 2.35 2.47
N ARG A 15 -3.98 1.15 3.02
CA ARG A 15 -5.05 0.15 3.12
C ARG A 15 -6.21 0.64 3.99
N GLU A 16 -5.92 1.21 5.14
CA GLU A 16 -6.92 1.72 6.09
C GLU A 16 -7.65 2.94 5.51
N ALA A 17 -6.94 3.82 4.81
CA ALA A 17 -7.52 4.91 4.02
C ALA A 17 -8.45 4.38 2.93
N LEU A 18 -8.14 3.27 2.27
CA LEU A 18 -9.06 2.66 1.31
C LEU A 18 -10.24 1.89 1.96
N ARG A 19 -10.20 1.68 3.29
CA ARG A 19 -11.18 0.86 4.04
C ARG A 19 -11.33 -0.54 3.45
N ARG A 20 -10.18 -1.19 3.22
CA ARG A 20 -10.12 -2.52 2.60
C ARG A 20 -9.48 -3.52 3.54
N SER A 21 -9.94 -4.77 3.44
CA SER A 21 -9.25 -5.89 4.06
C SER A 21 -7.86 -6.07 3.44
N SER A 22 -6.97 -6.78 4.14
CA SER A 22 -5.63 -7.12 3.60
C SER A 22 -5.73 -7.90 2.29
N LEU A 23 -6.67 -8.84 2.19
CA LEU A 23 -6.87 -9.63 0.98
C LEU A 23 -7.32 -8.76 -0.20
N GLU A 24 -8.29 -7.87 -0.01
CA GLU A 24 -8.77 -6.98 -1.07
C GLU A 24 -7.67 -6.02 -1.52
N PHE A 25 -6.95 -5.43 -0.56
CA PHE A 25 -5.86 -4.51 -0.85
C PHE A 25 -4.71 -5.19 -1.59
N ALA A 26 -4.33 -6.41 -1.18
CA ALA A 26 -3.32 -7.19 -1.89
C ALA A 26 -3.72 -7.45 -3.36
N LYS A 27 -5.00 -7.75 -3.62
CA LYS A 27 -5.53 -7.90 -4.99
C LYS A 27 -5.45 -6.59 -5.78
N MET A 28 -5.78 -5.45 -5.18
CA MET A 28 -5.68 -4.13 -5.84
C MET A 28 -4.24 -3.77 -6.19
N VAL A 29 -3.28 -4.05 -5.29
CA VAL A 29 -1.85 -3.79 -5.54
C VAL A 29 -1.24 -4.82 -6.49
N GLY A 30 -1.89 -5.97 -6.72
CA GLY A 30 -1.37 -7.05 -7.58
C GLY A 30 -0.34 -7.95 -6.91
N VAL A 31 -0.44 -8.15 -5.59
CA VAL A 31 0.46 -9.03 -4.82
C VAL A 31 -0.30 -10.08 -4.01
N THR A 32 0.42 -11.08 -3.49
CA THR A 32 -0.20 -12.07 -2.60
C THR A 32 -0.53 -11.44 -1.23
N ASN A 33 -1.57 -11.93 -0.56
CA ASN A 33 -1.91 -11.49 0.80
C ASN A 33 -0.73 -11.69 1.78
N ARG A 34 0.04 -12.78 1.60
CA ARG A 34 1.26 -13.03 2.38
C ARG A 34 2.31 -11.94 2.17
N THR A 35 2.52 -11.50 0.93
CA THR A 35 3.44 -10.40 0.61
C THR A 35 3.03 -9.12 1.31
N LEU A 36 1.74 -8.78 1.28
CA LEU A 36 1.21 -7.60 1.95
C LEU A 36 1.42 -7.66 3.48
N ILE A 37 1.10 -8.79 4.12
CA ILE A 37 1.31 -8.97 5.57
C ILE A 37 2.80 -8.81 5.94
N LEU A 38 3.71 -9.29 5.10
CA LEU A 38 5.15 -9.10 5.33
C LEU A 38 5.55 -7.62 5.25
N TRP A 39 4.99 -6.87 4.30
CA TRP A 39 5.21 -5.43 4.20
C TRP A 39 4.65 -4.67 5.41
N GLU A 40 3.41 -4.92 5.80
CA GLU A 40 2.76 -4.24 6.94
C GLU A 40 3.37 -4.61 8.30
N SER A 41 3.93 -5.81 8.44
CA SER A 41 4.58 -6.25 9.68
C SER A 41 6.02 -5.77 9.83
N GLY A 42 6.64 -5.23 8.77
CA GLY A 42 8.04 -4.81 8.79
C GLY A 42 9.05 -5.94 8.93
N LYS A 43 8.61 -7.21 8.87
CA LYS A 43 9.48 -8.40 8.99
C LYS A 43 10.33 -8.67 7.75
N THR A 44 10.08 -7.96 6.64
CA THR A 44 10.82 -8.13 5.39
C THR A 44 11.40 -6.80 4.90
N SER A 45 12.37 -6.89 3.99
CA SER A 45 12.95 -5.75 3.29
C SER A 45 11.86 -4.93 2.59
N ARG A 46 12.02 -3.61 2.57
CA ARG A 46 11.06 -2.65 1.98
C ARG A 46 10.58 -3.10 0.59
N PRO A 47 9.34 -2.74 0.17
CA PRO A 47 8.84 -3.09 -1.16
C PRO A 47 9.85 -2.73 -2.25
N HIS A 48 10.07 -3.64 -3.20
CA HIS A 48 10.97 -3.40 -4.32
C HIS A 48 10.46 -2.24 -5.19
N ALA A 49 11.32 -1.63 -6.02
CA ALA A 49 10.95 -0.48 -6.85
C ALA A 49 9.70 -0.72 -7.72
N SER A 50 9.55 -1.93 -8.27
CA SER A 50 8.35 -2.36 -9.01
C SER A 50 7.09 -2.33 -8.14
N SER A 51 7.16 -2.86 -6.91
CA SER A 51 6.05 -2.84 -5.96
C SER A 51 5.70 -1.44 -5.45
N LYS A 52 6.71 -0.57 -5.27
CA LYS A 52 6.47 0.84 -4.92
C LYS A 52 5.67 1.56 -5.99
N ARG A 53 5.92 1.28 -7.28
CA ARG A 53 5.14 1.84 -8.39
C ARG A 53 3.67 1.43 -8.33
N LEU A 54 3.39 0.16 -8.01
CA LEU A 54 2.02 -0.33 -7.84
C LEU A 54 1.30 0.36 -6.67
N LEU A 55 2.01 0.59 -5.55
CA LEU A 55 1.46 1.35 -4.42
C LEU A 55 1.18 2.81 -4.78
N HIS A 56 2.07 3.45 -5.56
CA HIS A 56 1.83 4.79 -6.09
C HIS A 56 0.61 4.83 -6.99
N GLU A 57 0.49 3.89 -7.92
CA GLU A 57 -0.66 3.81 -8.83
C GLU A 57 -1.98 3.61 -8.07
N VAL A 58 -1.98 2.77 -7.02
CA VAL A 58 -3.15 2.60 -6.17
C VAL A 58 -3.51 3.88 -5.41
N LEU A 59 -2.51 4.64 -4.93
CA LEU A 59 -2.74 5.92 -4.28
C LEU A 59 -3.27 6.98 -5.27
N GLU A 60 -2.67 7.08 -6.45
CA GLU A 60 -3.06 8.05 -7.50
C GLU A 60 -4.48 7.79 -8.01
N ASN A 61 -4.88 6.52 -8.10
CA ASN A 61 -6.23 6.11 -8.51
C ASN A 61 -7.23 6.01 -7.34
N ALA A 62 -6.79 6.24 -6.10
CA ALA A 62 -7.68 6.20 -4.94
C ALA A 62 -8.71 7.35 -5.00
N PRO A 63 -9.94 7.17 -4.50
CA PRO A 63 -10.89 8.26 -4.37
C PRO A 63 -10.30 9.44 -3.58
N ALA A 64 -10.69 10.67 -3.90
CA ALA A 64 -10.18 11.87 -3.23
C ALA A 64 -10.30 11.80 -1.70
N GLU A 65 -11.40 11.24 -1.17
CA GLU A 65 -11.59 11.03 0.27
C GLU A 65 -10.58 10.04 0.88
N ALA A 66 -10.09 9.07 0.11
CA ALA A 66 -9.07 8.15 0.57
C ALA A 66 -7.68 8.81 0.51
N GLN A 67 -7.40 9.59 -0.54
CA GLN A 67 -6.16 10.36 -0.64
C GLN A 67 -6.03 11.41 0.48
N GLN A 68 -7.13 12.03 0.90
CA GLN A 68 -7.14 12.98 2.02
C GLN A 68 -6.98 12.32 3.40
N ARG A 69 -7.32 11.04 3.53
CA ARG A 69 -7.17 10.26 4.78
C ARG A 69 -5.79 9.62 4.90
N PHE A 70 -5.07 9.50 3.79
CA PHE A 70 -3.73 8.98 3.71
C PHE A 70 -2.70 10.09 3.94
#